data_AF-A0A7J3M490-F1
#
_entry.id   AF-A0A7J3M490-F1
#
_cell.length_a   1.000
_cell.length_b   1.000
_cell.length_c   1.000
_cell.angle_alpha   90.00
_cell.angle_beta   90.00
_cell.angle_gamma   90.00
#
_symmetry.space_group_name_H-M   'P 1'
#
loop_
_entity.id
_entity.type
_entity.pdbx_description
1 polymer ?
#
loop_
_entity_poly.entity_id
_entity_poly.type
_entity_poly.pdbx_seq_one_letter_code
_entity_poly.pdbx_strand_id
1 'polypeptide(L)'
;MHYQMMKRNPGIARERLLRITKKFSVEKNFLTIFLVFLFLGFLLSNYYEQSMLAISICIFIFVSSIFMTATSLQQSFAVGLFEPMKSMPISVGRLIPFLLLVDPLATIGVAIPTILGFQVLKAILFLLWIVFAILFGEFVAIVLVALLGGRGMLGFNQTKNFLISSFLLLVIISLPQIFKGQIRLLSEMNFVFPFASVTTETESAVLLLVHSIALFTLYWKFSTRFFEKIFESTGSQGKIKAFRFSPLSRSFSLVVKDLKITYRNPAGLVGILLPVLITISNGIAFLSANAIIELIVAVSSLSPIILGLFTRAEGRDLDFLLTLPVSKKEFMMGKILSSALVISLPSLFFALVASFSGNNLFVLPISLLFPINSCLFAGALLFRYPSNEPGIPSMGLKMGSILLATTLFLFALSAPSIFLMRYDASVLVSSVLFAILYHKIRA
;
A
#
# COMPACT_ATOMS: atom_id res chain seq x y z
N MET A 1 1.48 -20.29 -24.76
CA MET A 1 0.56 -21.24 -25.45
C MET A 1 -0.62 -21.73 -24.61
N HIS A 2 -0.43 -22.26 -23.40
CA HIS A 2 -1.55 -22.79 -22.57
C HIS A 2 -2.63 -21.75 -22.21
N TYR A 3 -2.27 -20.49 -21.98
CA TYR A 3 -3.23 -19.40 -21.73
C TYR A 3 -4.09 -19.06 -22.97
N GLN A 4 -3.50 -19.13 -24.17
CA GLN A 4 -4.21 -18.91 -25.44
C GLN A 4 -5.11 -20.10 -25.82
N MET A 5 -4.71 -21.33 -25.50
CA MET A 5 -5.57 -22.50 -25.59
C MET A 5 -6.74 -22.44 -24.58
N MET A 6 -6.53 -21.85 -23.40
CA MET A 6 -7.58 -21.63 -22.38
C MET A 6 -8.60 -20.55 -22.81
N LYS A 7 -8.17 -19.47 -23.46
CA LYS A 7 -9.07 -18.42 -23.98
C LYS A 7 -9.96 -18.92 -25.14
N ARG A 8 -9.49 -19.91 -25.92
CA ARG A 8 -10.20 -20.46 -27.08
C ARG A 8 -11.17 -21.60 -26.75
N ASN A 9 -11.19 -22.11 -25.51
CA ASN A 9 -12.00 -23.28 -25.15
C ASN A 9 -12.91 -23.00 -23.94
N PRO A 10 -14.16 -22.55 -24.16
CA PRO A 10 -15.05 -22.05 -23.11
C PRO A 10 -15.41 -23.11 -22.05
N GLY A 11 -15.42 -24.40 -22.40
CA GLY A 11 -15.68 -25.50 -21.46
C GLY A 11 -14.58 -25.66 -20.40
N ILE A 12 -13.31 -25.62 -20.81
CA ILE A 12 -12.14 -25.77 -19.92
C ILE A 12 -11.96 -24.52 -19.06
N ALA A 13 -12.21 -23.33 -19.63
CA ALA A 13 -12.20 -22.08 -18.90
C ALA A 13 -13.29 -22.07 -17.81
N ARG A 14 -14.51 -22.51 -18.11
CA ARG A 14 -15.64 -22.56 -17.16
C ARG A 14 -15.42 -23.58 -16.05
N GLU A 15 -14.93 -24.78 -16.35
CA GLU A 15 -14.64 -25.81 -15.34
C GLU A 15 -13.51 -25.42 -14.39
N ARG A 16 -12.47 -24.77 -14.92
CA ARG A 16 -11.34 -24.31 -14.11
C ARG A 16 -11.68 -23.03 -13.36
N LEU A 17 -12.45 -22.11 -13.94
CA LEU A 17 -13.05 -20.97 -13.22
C LEU A 17 -13.93 -21.47 -12.08
N LEU A 18 -14.80 -22.46 -12.31
CA LEU A 18 -15.62 -23.10 -11.27
C LEU A 18 -14.77 -23.77 -10.20
N ARG A 19 -13.66 -24.43 -10.56
CA ARG A 19 -12.70 -24.98 -9.58
C ARG A 19 -11.93 -23.89 -8.84
N ILE A 20 -11.60 -22.78 -9.49
CA ILE A 20 -10.91 -21.64 -8.89
C ILE A 20 -11.88 -20.91 -7.96
N THR A 21 -13.12 -20.61 -8.37
CA THR A 21 -14.15 -19.99 -7.52
C THR A 21 -14.58 -20.90 -6.39
N LYS A 22 -14.67 -22.23 -6.60
CA LYS A 22 -14.84 -23.20 -5.49
C LYS A 22 -13.65 -23.24 -4.52
N LYS A 23 -12.43 -22.89 -4.96
CA LYS A 23 -11.23 -22.78 -4.10
C LYS A 23 -11.05 -21.38 -3.50
N PHE A 24 -11.61 -20.36 -4.12
CA PHE A 24 -11.55 -18.95 -3.71
C PHE A 24 -12.64 -18.70 -2.67
N SER A 25 -12.40 -19.16 -1.44
CA SER A 25 -13.28 -18.84 -0.31
C SER A 25 -12.91 -17.47 0.21
N VAL A 26 -13.82 -16.50 0.00
CA VAL A 26 -13.72 -15.15 0.57
C VAL A 26 -13.50 -15.23 2.08
N GLU A 27 -14.17 -16.18 2.75
CA GLU A 27 -14.00 -16.47 4.18
C GLU A 27 -12.57 -16.84 4.57
N LYS A 28 -11.93 -17.79 3.88
CA LYS A 28 -10.54 -18.17 4.19
C LYS A 28 -9.57 -17.04 3.92
N ASN A 29 -9.86 -16.23 2.90
CA ASN A 29 -9.05 -15.09 2.55
C ASN A 29 -9.13 -13.99 3.62
N PHE A 30 -10.36 -13.64 4.02
CA PHE A 30 -10.65 -12.74 5.13
C PHE A 30 -9.97 -13.21 6.40
N LEU A 31 -10.14 -14.50 6.77
CA LEU A 31 -9.57 -15.06 7.99
C LEU A 31 -8.03 -15.05 7.98
N THR A 32 -7.40 -15.29 6.84
CA THR A 32 -5.94 -15.21 6.73
C THR A 32 -5.43 -13.78 6.92
N ILE A 33 -6.06 -12.79 6.26
CA ILE A 33 -5.70 -11.37 6.42
C ILE A 33 -5.91 -10.93 7.87
N PHE A 34 -7.07 -11.29 8.43
CA PHE A 34 -7.44 -10.98 9.80
C PHE A 34 -6.45 -11.56 10.81
N LEU A 35 -6.01 -12.82 10.64
CA LEU A 35 -5.03 -13.43 11.53
C LEU A 35 -3.64 -12.76 11.44
N VAL A 36 -3.21 -12.35 10.24
CA VAL A 36 -1.94 -11.62 10.07
C VAL A 36 -2.01 -10.27 10.78
N PHE A 37 -3.12 -9.55 10.63
CA PHE A 37 -3.33 -8.27 11.31
C PHE A 37 -3.50 -8.43 12.82
N LEU A 38 -4.16 -9.50 13.27
CA LEU A 38 -4.26 -9.83 14.69
C LEU A 38 -2.88 -10.09 15.31
N PHE A 39 -2.03 -10.85 14.63
CA PHE A 39 -0.64 -11.03 15.05
C PHE A 39 0.13 -9.70 15.11
N LEU A 40 -0.03 -8.84 14.11
CA LEU A 40 0.55 -7.49 14.11
C LEU A 40 0.05 -6.65 15.29
N GLY A 41 -1.25 -6.71 15.60
CA GLY A 41 -1.86 -6.03 16.74
C GLY A 41 -1.24 -6.46 18.07
N PHE A 42 -0.97 -7.76 18.24
CA PHE A 42 -0.34 -8.29 19.46
C PHE A 42 1.09 -7.78 19.61
N LEU A 43 1.84 -7.70 18.50
CA LEU A 43 3.18 -7.10 18.52
C LEU A 43 3.10 -5.63 18.95
N LEU A 44 2.26 -4.82 18.29
CA LEU A 44 2.13 -3.39 18.60
C LEU A 44 1.67 -3.14 20.05
N SER A 45 0.77 -3.97 20.57
CA SER A 45 0.28 -3.86 21.94
C SER A 45 1.36 -4.07 23.01
N ASN A 46 2.46 -4.73 22.69
CA ASN A 46 3.58 -4.93 23.63
C ASN A 46 4.54 -3.74 23.68
N TYR A 47 4.52 -2.85 22.68
CA TYR A 47 5.49 -1.75 22.55
C TYR A 47 4.91 -0.37 22.87
N TYR A 48 3.59 -0.19 22.80
CA TYR A 48 2.93 1.11 22.94
C TYR A 48 1.94 1.15 24.09
N GLU A 49 1.85 2.30 24.77
CA GLU A 49 0.76 2.59 25.71
C GLU A 49 -0.61 2.55 25.01
N GLN A 50 -1.63 2.03 25.70
CA GLN A 50 -2.95 1.72 25.11
C GLN A 50 -3.63 2.93 24.44
N SER A 51 -3.50 4.13 24.99
CA SER A 51 -4.13 5.36 24.46
C SER A 51 -3.47 5.83 23.15
N MET A 52 -2.13 5.85 23.11
CA MET A 52 -1.37 6.17 21.89
C MET A 52 -1.52 5.09 20.83
N LEU A 53 -1.59 3.83 21.27
CA LEU A 53 -1.83 2.69 20.40
C LEU A 53 -3.21 2.79 19.72
N ALA A 54 -4.26 3.14 20.46
CA ALA A 54 -5.61 3.27 19.89
C ALA A 54 -5.69 4.32 18.79
N ILE A 55 -5.12 5.52 19.02
CA ILE A 55 -5.06 6.58 18.00
C ILE A 55 -4.26 6.10 16.78
N SER A 56 -3.11 5.46 17.01
CA SER A 56 -2.23 4.96 15.94
C SER A 56 -2.90 3.86 15.11
N ILE A 57 -3.68 2.98 15.74
CA ILE A 57 -4.45 1.93 15.06
C ILE A 57 -5.57 2.54 14.23
N CYS A 58 -6.31 3.54 14.74
CA CYS A 58 -7.34 4.23 13.96
C CYS A 58 -6.75 4.89 12.69
N ILE A 59 -5.62 5.59 12.83
CA ILE A 59 -4.92 6.19 11.68
C ILE A 59 -4.44 5.12 10.71
N PHE A 60 -3.82 4.05 11.23
CA PHE A 60 -3.34 2.94 10.42
C PHE A 60 -4.46 2.29 9.62
N ILE A 61 -5.61 2.02 10.24
CA ILE A 61 -6.78 1.41 9.61
C ILE A 61 -7.39 2.36 8.58
N PHE A 62 -7.50 3.65 8.87
CA PHE A 62 -7.96 4.66 7.91
C PHE A 62 -7.09 4.69 6.65
N VAL A 63 -5.76 4.77 6.82
CA VAL A 63 -4.79 4.77 5.71
C VAL A 63 -4.82 3.45 4.95
N SER A 64 -4.88 2.33 5.67
CA SER A 64 -4.96 0.99 5.07
C SER A 64 -6.25 0.81 4.28
N SER A 65 -7.37 1.36 4.75
CA SER A 65 -8.65 1.33 4.04
C SER A 65 -8.60 2.13 2.74
N ILE A 66 -7.98 3.33 2.74
CA ILE A 66 -7.75 4.10 1.51
C ILE A 66 -6.96 3.25 0.51
N PHE A 67 -5.87 2.64 0.98
CA PHE A 67 -4.96 1.85 0.16
C PHE A 67 -5.62 0.58 -0.40
N MET A 68 -6.23 -0.24 0.45
CA MET A 68 -6.88 -1.48 0.04
C MET A 68 -8.02 -1.21 -0.92
N THR A 69 -8.84 -0.19 -0.65
CA THR A 69 -9.93 0.19 -1.55
C THR A 69 -9.41 0.65 -2.90
N ALA A 70 -8.42 1.55 -2.93
CA ALA A 70 -7.84 2.04 -4.19
C ALA A 70 -7.19 0.91 -5.02
N THR A 71 -6.46 0.01 -4.35
CA THR A 71 -5.77 -1.10 -5.00
C THR A 71 -6.71 -2.21 -5.46
N SER A 72 -7.72 -2.58 -4.66
CA SER A 72 -8.75 -3.54 -5.06
C SER A 72 -9.58 -2.99 -6.22
N LEU A 73 -9.94 -1.71 -6.17
CA LEU A 73 -10.65 -1.04 -7.26
C LEU A 73 -9.80 -1.03 -8.55
N GLN A 74 -8.50 -0.71 -8.47
CA GLN A 74 -7.57 -0.82 -9.61
C GLN A 74 -7.47 -2.25 -10.15
N GLN A 75 -7.34 -3.25 -9.28
CA GLN A 75 -7.26 -4.65 -9.68
C GLN A 75 -8.53 -5.09 -10.39
N SER A 76 -9.69 -4.74 -9.86
CA SER A 76 -10.99 -5.05 -10.47
C SER A 76 -11.17 -4.34 -11.84
N PHE A 77 -10.66 -3.12 -12.01
CA PHE A 77 -10.65 -2.44 -13.31
C PHE A 77 -9.64 -3.02 -14.30
N ALA A 78 -8.43 -3.34 -13.85
CA ALA A 78 -7.38 -3.91 -14.69
C ALA A 78 -7.77 -5.29 -15.22
N VAL A 79 -8.42 -6.11 -14.39
CA VAL A 79 -8.95 -7.43 -14.78
C VAL A 79 -10.21 -7.30 -15.65
N GLY A 80 -10.83 -6.12 -15.73
CA GLY A 80 -12.07 -5.91 -16.48
C GLY A 80 -13.29 -6.52 -15.79
N LEU A 81 -13.22 -6.74 -14.47
CA LEU A 81 -14.24 -7.45 -13.68
C LEU A 81 -15.61 -6.78 -13.77
N PHE A 82 -15.63 -5.46 -13.96
CA PHE A 82 -16.85 -4.67 -14.09
C PHE A 82 -17.37 -4.52 -15.53
N GLU A 83 -16.63 -4.93 -16.56
CA GLU A 83 -17.08 -4.79 -17.96
C GLU A 83 -18.36 -5.59 -18.27
N PRO A 84 -18.51 -6.85 -17.81
CA PRO A 84 -19.74 -7.62 -18.00
C PRO A 84 -20.94 -7.05 -17.21
N MET A 85 -20.68 -6.24 -16.18
CA MET A 85 -21.72 -5.68 -15.32
C MET A 85 -22.31 -4.38 -15.87
N LYS A 86 -21.65 -3.75 -16.86
CA LYS A 86 -22.18 -2.56 -17.55
C LYS A 86 -23.44 -2.83 -18.36
N SER A 87 -23.63 -4.07 -18.83
CA SER A 87 -24.79 -4.48 -19.63
C SER A 87 -25.97 -4.96 -18.79
N MET A 88 -25.85 -5.01 -17.46
CA MET A 88 -26.93 -5.43 -16.59
C MET A 88 -27.88 -4.26 -16.26
N PRO A 89 -29.20 -4.47 -16.25
CA PRO A 89 -30.21 -3.43 -16.01
C PRO A 89 -30.31 -2.96 -14.54
N ILE A 90 -29.41 -3.42 -13.66
CA ILE A 90 -29.40 -3.07 -12.24
C ILE A 90 -28.30 -2.03 -12.02
N SER A 91 -28.54 -1.01 -11.19
CA SER A 91 -27.51 -0.03 -10.81
C SER A 91 -26.42 -0.68 -9.92
N VAL A 92 -25.53 -1.45 -10.53
CA VAL A 92 -24.46 -2.20 -9.84
C VAL A 92 -23.54 -1.28 -9.03
N GLY A 93 -23.51 0.02 -9.38
CA GLY A 93 -22.79 1.07 -8.64
C GLY A 93 -23.03 1.10 -7.14
N ARG A 94 -24.21 0.65 -6.64
CA ARG A 94 -24.51 0.63 -5.20
C ARG A 94 -23.92 -0.56 -4.44
N LEU A 95 -23.63 -1.68 -5.12
CA LEU A 95 -23.16 -2.92 -4.49
C LEU A 95 -21.64 -3.07 -4.51
N ILE A 96 -20.98 -2.42 -5.47
CA ILE A 96 -19.52 -2.41 -5.61
C ILE A 96 -18.80 -1.91 -4.35
N PRO A 97 -19.21 -0.80 -3.71
CA PRO A 97 -18.56 -0.37 -2.47
C PRO A 97 -18.55 -1.43 -1.37
N PHE A 98 -19.69 -2.10 -1.12
CA PHE A 98 -19.77 -3.19 -0.14
C PHE A 98 -18.83 -4.36 -0.47
N LEU A 99 -18.62 -4.63 -1.75
CA LEU A 99 -17.72 -5.69 -2.20
C LEU A 99 -16.25 -5.30 -2.01
N LEU A 100 -15.93 -4.02 -2.12
CA LEU A 100 -14.59 -3.47 -1.86
C LEU A 100 -14.28 -3.37 -0.35
N LEU A 101 -15.31 -3.33 0.50
CA LEU A 101 -15.21 -3.24 1.96
C LEU A 101 -14.66 -4.50 2.62
N VAL A 102 -14.72 -5.66 1.93
CA VAL A 102 -14.30 -6.96 2.46
C VAL A 102 -12.82 -6.99 2.84
N ASP A 103 -11.94 -6.43 2.00
CA ASP A 103 -10.50 -6.42 2.27
C ASP A 103 -10.13 -5.46 3.42
N PRO A 104 -10.61 -4.18 3.45
CA PRO A 104 -10.45 -3.29 4.59
C PRO A 104 -11.00 -3.84 5.90
N LEU A 105 -12.15 -4.54 5.91
CA LEU A 105 -12.71 -5.11 7.15
C LEU A 105 -11.77 -6.08 7.84
N ALA A 106 -10.95 -6.81 7.09
CA ALA A 106 -10.01 -7.76 7.67
C ALA A 106 -8.91 -7.06 8.49
N THR A 107 -8.69 -5.74 8.30
CA THR A 107 -7.73 -4.95 9.10
C THR A 107 -8.17 -4.74 10.55
N ILE A 108 -9.46 -4.97 10.87
CA ILE A 108 -9.98 -4.94 12.25
C ILE A 108 -9.19 -5.87 13.17
N GLY A 109 -8.59 -6.94 12.62
CA GLY A 109 -7.70 -7.84 13.35
C GLY A 109 -6.64 -7.11 14.19
N VAL A 110 -6.03 -6.02 13.69
CA VAL A 110 -5.00 -5.24 14.41
C VAL A 110 -5.51 -4.68 15.72
N ALA A 111 -6.79 -4.29 15.76
CA ALA A 111 -7.36 -3.60 16.91
C ALA A 111 -7.74 -4.54 18.05
N ILE A 112 -7.87 -5.84 17.81
CA ILE A 112 -8.43 -6.79 18.80
C ILE A 112 -7.65 -6.81 20.11
N PRO A 113 -6.30 -6.90 20.11
CA PRO A 113 -5.54 -6.87 21.35
C PRO A 113 -5.78 -5.59 22.17
N THR A 114 -5.93 -4.45 21.49
CA THR A 114 -6.23 -3.16 22.13
C THR A 114 -7.67 -3.09 22.66
N ILE A 115 -8.64 -3.64 21.93
CA ILE A 115 -10.05 -3.75 22.36
C ILE A 115 -10.16 -4.59 23.63
N LEU A 116 -9.45 -5.72 23.70
CA LEU A 116 -9.42 -6.60 24.88
C LEU A 116 -8.81 -5.91 26.12
N GLY A 117 -7.92 -4.93 25.90
CA GLY A 117 -7.29 -4.15 26.97
C GLY A 117 -8.16 -3.01 27.52
N PHE A 118 -9.27 -2.66 26.88
CA PHE A 118 -10.15 -1.56 27.29
C PHE A 118 -11.34 -2.02 28.14
N GLN A 119 -11.84 -1.09 28.98
CA GLN A 119 -13.14 -1.26 29.63
C GLN A 119 -14.27 -1.32 28.59
N VAL A 120 -15.37 -2.01 28.91
CA VAL A 120 -16.47 -2.34 27.96
C VAL A 120 -16.95 -1.12 27.15
N LEU A 121 -17.19 0.02 27.79
CA LEU A 121 -17.66 1.22 27.11
C LEU A 121 -16.62 1.80 26.14
N LYS A 122 -15.35 1.90 26.58
CA LYS A 122 -14.23 2.35 25.72
C LYS A 122 -13.97 1.39 24.57
N ALA A 123 -14.10 0.09 24.82
CA ALA A 123 -13.96 -0.95 23.80
C ALA A 123 -15.02 -0.82 22.70
N ILE A 124 -16.28 -0.58 23.07
CA ILE A 124 -17.38 -0.35 22.12
C ILE A 124 -17.14 0.94 21.32
N LEU A 125 -16.80 2.04 21.99
CA LEU A 125 -16.51 3.32 21.32
C LEU A 125 -15.33 3.21 20.36
N PHE A 126 -14.26 2.54 20.77
CA PHE A 126 -13.10 2.31 19.93
C PHE A 126 -13.43 1.45 18.71
N LEU A 127 -14.22 0.39 18.88
CA LEU A 127 -14.70 -0.43 17.76
C LEU A 127 -15.53 0.37 16.76
N LEU A 128 -16.41 1.25 17.24
CA LEU A 128 -17.18 2.15 16.38
C LEU A 128 -16.26 3.12 15.61
N TRP A 129 -15.23 3.66 16.28
CA TRP A 129 -14.22 4.51 15.63
C TRP A 129 -13.41 3.77 14.56
N ILE A 130 -13.13 2.48 14.78
CA ILE A 130 -12.46 1.62 13.79
C ILE A 130 -13.36 1.43 12.56
N VAL A 131 -14.64 1.12 12.78
CA VAL A 131 -15.60 1.00 11.67
C VAL A 131 -15.71 2.32 10.91
N PHE A 132 -15.79 3.45 11.62
CA PHE A 132 -15.78 4.77 11.01
C PHE A 132 -14.48 5.02 10.20
N ALA A 133 -13.31 4.68 10.74
CA ALA A 133 -12.03 4.82 10.06
C ALA A 133 -12.00 4.04 8.73
N ILE A 134 -12.53 2.81 8.72
CA ILE A 134 -12.63 1.98 7.52
C ILE A 134 -13.53 2.66 6.48
N LEU A 135 -14.75 3.03 6.87
CA LEU A 135 -15.74 3.64 5.96
C LEU A 135 -15.27 4.99 5.42
N PHE A 136 -14.66 5.80 6.27
CA PHE A 136 -14.14 7.10 5.88
C PHE A 136 -12.96 6.95 4.91
N GLY A 137 -12.04 6.01 5.18
CA GLY A 137 -10.92 5.72 4.29
C GLY A 137 -11.38 5.20 2.92
N GLU A 138 -12.37 4.31 2.90
CA GLU A 138 -12.96 3.80 1.67
C GLU A 138 -13.60 4.92 0.85
N PHE A 139 -14.40 5.79 1.50
CA PHE A 139 -15.03 6.94 0.85
C PHE A 139 -13.98 7.88 0.24
N VAL A 140 -12.93 8.20 1.00
CA VAL A 140 -11.82 9.03 0.51
C VAL A 140 -11.17 8.37 -0.70
N ALA A 141 -10.88 7.06 -0.67
CA ALA A 141 -10.34 6.35 -1.84
C ALA A 141 -11.25 6.44 -3.07
N ILE A 142 -12.55 6.23 -2.91
CA ILE A 142 -13.52 6.32 -4.01
C ILE A 142 -13.55 7.73 -4.60
N VAL A 143 -13.61 8.76 -3.74
CA VAL A 143 -13.58 10.17 -4.14
C VAL A 143 -12.30 10.47 -4.90
N LEU A 144 -11.14 10.06 -4.37
CA LEU A 144 -9.85 10.27 -5.02
C LEU A 144 -9.83 9.61 -6.40
N VAL A 145 -10.20 8.34 -6.51
CA VAL A 145 -10.22 7.65 -7.82
C VAL A 145 -11.24 8.28 -8.79
N ALA A 146 -12.41 8.70 -8.31
CA ALA A 146 -13.44 9.30 -9.16
C ALA A 146 -13.09 10.72 -9.62
N LEU A 147 -12.44 11.52 -8.78
CA LEU A 147 -11.92 12.83 -9.17
C LEU A 147 -10.79 12.69 -10.20
N LEU A 148 -10.01 11.61 -10.11
CA LEU A 148 -8.84 11.37 -10.93
C LEU A 148 -9.13 10.57 -12.21
N GLY A 149 -10.33 10.01 -12.34
CA GLY A 149 -10.77 9.23 -13.49
C GLY A 149 -10.20 7.81 -13.48
N GLY A 150 -11.06 6.80 -13.39
CA GLY A 150 -10.67 5.39 -13.25
C GLY A 150 -9.91 4.78 -14.43
N ARG A 151 -9.74 5.51 -15.54
CA ARG A 151 -9.19 5.01 -16.82
C ARG A 151 -8.49 6.08 -17.68
N GLY A 152 -8.37 7.32 -17.20
CA GLY A 152 -7.75 8.41 -17.96
C GLY A 152 -6.30 8.62 -17.53
N MET A 153 -5.38 8.76 -18.48
CA MET A 153 -4.05 9.32 -18.20
C MET A 153 -4.25 10.74 -17.64
N LEU A 154 -3.98 10.93 -16.35
CA LEU A 154 -4.03 12.24 -15.73
C LEU A 154 -3.09 13.21 -16.45
N GLY A 155 -3.56 14.43 -16.70
CA GLY A 155 -2.70 15.55 -17.07
C GLY A 155 -1.80 15.93 -15.91
N PHE A 156 -0.57 16.38 -16.19
CA PHE A 156 0.44 16.73 -15.19
C PHE A 156 -0.08 17.63 -14.05
N ASN A 157 -0.95 18.60 -14.38
CA ASN A 157 -1.53 19.52 -13.39
C ASN A 157 -2.52 18.84 -12.43
N GLN A 158 -3.27 17.84 -12.88
CA GLN A 158 -4.21 17.10 -12.03
C GLN A 158 -3.46 16.14 -11.10
N THR A 159 -2.40 15.47 -11.59
CA THR A 159 -1.50 14.66 -10.76
C THR A 159 -0.78 15.50 -9.72
N LYS A 160 -0.33 16.71 -10.09
CA LYS A 160 0.27 17.67 -9.16
C LYS A 160 -0.69 18.05 -8.03
N ASN A 161 -1.93 18.43 -8.38
CA ASN A 161 -2.93 18.82 -7.37
C ASN A 161 -3.31 17.64 -6.47
N PHE A 162 -3.37 16.41 -6.99
CA PHE A 162 -3.54 15.21 -6.18
C PHE A 162 -2.40 14.99 -5.19
N LEU A 163 -1.15 15.03 -5.67
CA LEU A 163 0.01 14.88 -4.80
C LEU A 163 0.04 15.95 -3.71
N ILE A 164 -0.33 17.19 -4.04
CA ILE A 164 -0.44 18.30 -3.08
C ILE A 164 -1.57 18.05 -2.07
N SER A 165 -2.77 17.65 -2.50
CA SER A 165 -3.89 17.38 -1.60
C SER A 165 -3.65 16.16 -0.72
N SER A 166 -3.08 15.09 -1.27
CA SER A 166 -2.64 13.92 -0.50
C SER A 166 -1.55 14.30 0.48
N PHE A 167 -0.57 15.13 0.08
CA PHE A 167 0.49 15.66 0.95
C PHE A 167 -0.05 16.58 2.06
N LEU A 168 -1.05 17.41 1.79
CA LEU A 168 -1.70 18.24 2.81
C LEU A 168 -2.49 17.39 3.80
N LEU A 169 -3.26 16.41 3.32
CA LEU A 169 -3.97 15.45 4.16
C LEU A 169 -2.99 14.62 5.00
N LEU A 170 -1.85 14.28 4.42
CA LEU A 170 -0.68 13.65 5.06
C LEU A 170 -0.13 14.47 6.22
N VAL A 171 0.16 15.75 5.99
CA VAL A 171 0.64 16.68 7.02
C VAL A 171 -0.40 16.79 8.13
N ILE A 172 -1.69 16.91 7.79
CA ILE A 172 -2.77 16.99 8.77
C ILE A 172 -2.82 15.71 9.64
N ILE A 173 -2.59 14.53 9.05
CA ILE A 173 -2.56 13.24 9.77
C ILE A 173 -1.31 13.05 10.61
N SER A 174 -0.18 13.64 10.22
CA SER A 174 1.07 13.55 10.99
C SER A 174 1.15 14.58 12.12
N LEU A 175 0.43 15.71 12.06
CA LEU A 175 0.39 16.75 13.11
C LEU A 175 0.29 16.17 14.55
N PRO A 176 -0.59 15.19 14.84
CA PRO A 176 -0.64 14.51 16.14
C PRO A 176 0.71 14.00 16.68
N GLN A 177 1.54 13.44 15.80
CA GLN A 177 2.84 12.87 16.17
C GLN A 177 3.94 13.93 16.26
N ILE A 178 3.79 15.06 15.54
CA ILE A 178 4.67 16.23 15.63
C ILE A 178 4.58 16.87 17.02
N PHE A 179 3.39 16.88 17.63
CA PHE A 179 3.15 17.50 18.93
C PHE A 179 3.37 16.53 20.12
N LYS A 180 4.29 15.56 20.01
CA LYS A 180 4.66 14.68 21.14
C LYS A 180 4.95 15.51 22.40
N GLY A 181 4.09 15.37 23.41
CA GLY A 181 4.13 16.13 24.67
C GLY A 181 2.87 16.97 24.94
N GLN A 182 2.01 17.18 23.95
CA GLN A 182 0.81 18.00 24.09
C GLN A 182 -0.45 17.24 23.64
N ILE A 183 -0.71 16.09 24.28
CA ILE A 183 -2.01 15.37 24.16
C ILE A 183 -3.18 16.34 24.37
N ARG A 184 -2.97 17.37 25.21
CA ARG A 184 -3.90 18.48 25.45
C ARG A 184 -4.27 19.30 24.20
N LEU A 185 -3.30 19.66 23.35
CA LEU A 185 -3.56 20.40 22.10
C LEU A 185 -4.23 19.51 21.03
N LEU A 186 -3.95 18.22 21.07
CA LEU A 186 -4.60 17.21 20.25
C LEU A 186 -6.07 17.02 20.64
N SER A 187 -6.36 16.98 21.95
CA SER A 187 -7.73 16.97 22.47
C SER A 187 -8.49 18.27 22.16
N GLU A 188 -7.79 19.41 22.08
CA GLU A 188 -8.39 20.69 21.66
C GLU A 188 -8.73 20.73 20.16
N MET A 189 -8.12 19.88 19.33
CA MET A 189 -8.40 19.74 17.90
C MET A 189 -9.28 18.52 17.53
N ASN A 190 -9.98 17.93 18.51
CA ASN A 190 -10.82 16.74 18.34
C ASN A 190 -11.87 16.84 17.21
N PHE A 191 -12.31 18.04 16.84
CA PHE A 191 -13.24 18.27 15.74
C PHE A 191 -12.59 18.15 14.35
N VAL A 192 -11.32 18.55 14.23
CA VAL A 192 -10.55 18.47 12.96
C VAL A 192 -9.88 17.10 12.84
N PHE A 193 -9.48 16.51 13.96
CA PHE A 193 -8.85 15.20 14.03
C PHE A 193 -9.72 14.19 14.79
N PRO A 194 -10.71 13.57 14.12
CA PRO A 194 -11.74 12.78 14.80
C PRO A 194 -11.17 11.62 15.63
N PHE A 195 -10.03 11.04 15.21
CA PHE A 195 -9.40 9.92 15.90
C PHE A 195 -8.71 10.28 17.22
N ALA A 196 -8.46 11.57 17.50
CA ALA A 196 -7.92 12.01 18.79
C ALA A 196 -8.95 11.85 19.93
N SER A 197 -10.24 11.96 19.59
CA SER A 197 -11.35 11.87 20.54
C SER A 197 -11.53 10.48 21.15
N VAL A 198 -10.88 9.43 20.59
CA VAL A 198 -10.91 8.05 21.11
C VAL A 198 -10.52 7.97 22.60
N THR A 199 -9.74 8.94 23.08
CA THR A 199 -9.23 8.97 24.46
C THR A 199 -10.23 9.52 25.50
N THR A 200 -11.29 10.22 25.08
CA THR A 200 -12.26 10.93 25.95
C THR A 200 -13.68 10.36 25.80
N GLU A 201 -14.22 9.70 26.83
CA GLU A 201 -15.45 8.88 26.72
C GLU A 201 -16.70 9.63 26.23
N THR A 202 -17.06 10.75 26.86
CA THR A 202 -18.30 11.49 26.58
C THR A 202 -18.23 12.28 25.28
N GLU A 203 -17.10 12.94 25.02
CA GLU A 203 -16.87 13.72 23.80
C GLU A 203 -16.74 12.81 22.57
N SER A 204 -16.13 11.62 22.73
CA SER A 204 -15.96 10.61 21.67
C SER A 204 -17.29 10.19 21.07
N ALA A 205 -18.30 9.90 21.90
CA ALA A 205 -19.60 9.44 21.44
C ALA A 205 -20.33 10.50 20.59
N VAL A 206 -20.31 11.76 21.05
CA VAL A 206 -20.94 12.88 20.34
C VAL A 206 -20.21 13.16 19.02
N LEU A 207 -18.88 13.23 19.05
CA LEU A 207 -18.08 13.47 17.85
C LEU A 207 -18.23 12.34 16.83
N LEU A 208 -18.24 11.08 17.28
CA LEU A 208 -18.45 9.93 16.39
C LEU A 208 -19.81 10.02 15.70
N LEU A 209 -20.86 10.40 16.42
CA LEU A 209 -22.21 10.54 15.87
C LEU A 209 -22.26 11.66 14.81
N VAL A 210 -21.71 12.84 15.11
CA VAL A 210 -21.64 13.97 14.17
C VAL A 210 -20.87 13.59 12.90
N HIS A 211 -19.69 13.00 13.05
CA HIS A 211 -18.87 12.58 11.91
C HIS A 211 -19.53 11.45 11.11
N SER A 212 -20.21 10.51 11.77
CA SER A 212 -20.92 9.41 11.10
C SER A 212 -22.11 9.91 10.29
N ILE A 213 -22.88 10.88 10.80
CA ILE A 213 -23.97 11.52 10.03
C ILE A 213 -23.39 12.25 8.81
N ALA A 214 -22.32 13.02 8.99
CA ALA A 214 -21.66 13.72 7.89
C ALA A 214 -21.14 12.74 6.82
N LEU A 215 -20.48 11.65 7.25
CA LEU A 215 -19.99 10.63 6.35
C LEU A 215 -21.13 9.92 5.61
N PHE A 216 -22.17 9.51 6.33
CA PHE A 216 -23.33 8.82 5.74
C PHE A 216 -24.03 9.69 4.68
N THR A 217 -24.24 10.97 4.98
CA THR A 217 -24.85 11.91 4.03
C THR A 217 -23.99 12.12 2.79
N LEU A 218 -22.68 12.25 2.94
CA LEU A 218 -21.73 12.33 1.83
C LEU A 218 -21.71 11.04 1.00
N TYR A 219 -21.65 9.89 1.65
CA TYR A 219 -21.62 8.58 1.01
C TYR A 219 -22.88 8.33 0.19
N TRP A 220 -24.06 8.59 0.77
CA TRP A 220 -25.35 8.44 0.10
C TRP A 220 -25.48 9.36 -1.12
N LYS A 221 -25.05 10.62 -0.98
CA LYS A 221 -25.23 11.65 -2.03
C LYS A 221 -24.25 11.49 -3.20
N PHE A 222 -23.03 11.04 -2.93
CA PHE A 222 -21.95 11.09 -3.93
C PHE A 222 -21.46 9.73 -4.44
N SER A 223 -21.72 8.62 -3.73
CA SER A 223 -21.21 7.30 -4.13
C SER A 223 -21.67 6.90 -5.54
N THR A 224 -22.96 7.04 -5.86
CA THR A 224 -23.50 6.69 -7.19
C THR A 224 -22.86 7.50 -8.33
N ARG A 225 -22.75 8.82 -8.14
CA ARG A 225 -22.14 9.74 -9.13
C ARG A 225 -20.65 9.44 -9.34
N PHE A 226 -19.94 9.07 -8.28
CA PHE A 226 -18.53 8.71 -8.37
C PHE A 226 -18.34 7.39 -9.10
N PHE A 227 -19.17 6.38 -8.85
CA PHE A 227 -19.11 5.12 -9.59
C PHE A 227 -19.45 5.29 -11.06
N GLU A 228 -20.49 6.07 -11.41
CA GLU A 228 -20.80 6.42 -12.80
C GLU A 228 -19.60 7.05 -13.51
N LYS A 229 -18.96 8.04 -12.88
CA LYS A 229 -17.76 8.71 -13.42
C LYS A 229 -16.54 7.78 -13.55
N ILE A 230 -16.37 6.83 -12.62
CA ILE A 230 -15.32 5.80 -12.70
C ILE A 230 -15.60 4.86 -13.89
N PHE A 231 -16.87 4.52 -14.15
CA PHE A 231 -17.27 3.64 -15.26
C PHE A 231 -17.25 4.31 -16.63
N GLU A 232 -17.51 5.61 -16.70
CA GLU A 232 -17.66 6.36 -17.94
C GLU A 232 -16.37 6.57 -18.73
N SER A 233 -15.20 6.25 -18.16
CA SER A 233 -13.87 6.35 -18.77
C SER A 233 -13.80 7.05 -20.12
N THR A 234 -13.61 8.36 -20.08
CA THR A 234 -13.20 9.12 -21.25
C THR A 234 -11.92 8.49 -21.79
N GLY A 235 -12.02 7.79 -22.91
CA GLY A 235 -10.85 7.33 -23.65
C GLY A 235 -9.96 8.53 -23.90
N SER A 236 -8.73 8.49 -23.41
CA SER A 236 -7.81 9.59 -23.63
C SER A 236 -7.52 9.67 -25.13
N GLN A 237 -8.09 10.67 -25.81
CA GLN A 237 -7.63 11.14 -27.11
C GLN A 237 -6.28 11.85 -26.92
N GLY A 238 -5.26 11.09 -26.53
CA GLY A 238 -3.90 11.59 -26.44
C GLY A 238 -3.28 11.60 -27.83
N LYS A 239 -2.67 12.72 -28.23
CA LYS A 239 -1.79 12.75 -29.41
C LYS A 239 -0.72 11.67 -29.24
N ILE A 240 -0.75 10.65 -30.08
CA ILE A 240 0.25 9.58 -30.11
C ILE A 240 1.58 10.24 -30.46
N LYS A 241 2.47 10.40 -29.48
CA LYS A 241 3.84 10.84 -29.75
C LYS A 241 4.59 9.71 -30.44
N ALA A 242 5.28 10.03 -31.52
CA ALA A 242 6.16 9.08 -32.21
C ALA A 242 7.16 8.47 -31.23
N PHE A 243 7.35 7.15 -31.32
CA PHE A 243 8.28 6.40 -30.51
C PHE A 243 9.72 6.92 -30.75
N ARG A 244 10.38 7.40 -29.70
CA ARG A 244 11.80 7.77 -29.76
C ARG A 244 12.61 6.67 -29.07
N PHE A 245 13.51 6.05 -29.82
CA PHE A 245 14.46 5.09 -29.28
C PHE A 245 15.45 5.82 -28.37
N SER A 246 15.53 5.41 -27.11
CA SER A 246 16.52 5.92 -26.15
C SER A 246 17.52 4.81 -25.82
N PRO A 247 18.83 5.09 -25.72
CA PRO A 247 19.87 4.09 -25.46
C PRO A 247 19.90 3.59 -24.00
N LEU A 248 18.75 3.55 -23.31
CA LEU A 248 18.67 3.00 -21.96
C LEU A 248 18.69 1.46 -22.01
N SER A 249 19.26 0.84 -20.97
CA SER A 249 19.14 -0.60 -20.81
C SER A 249 17.66 -1.02 -20.71
N ARG A 250 17.35 -2.26 -21.08
CA ARG A 250 15.97 -2.77 -21.08
C ARG A 250 15.33 -2.68 -19.70
N SER A 251 16.06 -3.03 -18.64
CA SER A 251 15.58 -2.93 -17.26
C SER A 251 15.28 -1.49 -16.85
N PHE A 252 16.13 -0.52 -17.20
CA PHE A 252 15.87 0.90 -16.90
C PHE A 252 14.71 1.46 -17.71
N SER A 253 14.55 1.03 -18.96
CA SER A 253 13.40 1.41 -19.80
C SER A 253 12.08 0.94 -19.17
N LEU A 254 12.08 -0.25 -18.57
CA LEU A 254 10.94 -0.76 -17.79
C LEU A 254 10.70 0.07 -16.53
N VAL A 255 11.75 0.48 -15.79
CA VAL A 255 11.60 1.35 -14.62
C VAL A 255 10.96 2.69 -15.01
N VAL A 256 11.44 3.34 -16.07
CA VAL A 256 10.88 4.61 -16.55
C VAL A 256 9.43 4.45 -17.01
N LYS A 257 9.12 3.34 -17.68
CA LYS A 257 7.75 2.99 -18.07
C LYS A 257 6.87 2.84 -16.83
N ASP A 258 7.29 2.04 -15.86
CA ASP A 258 6.56 1.77 -14.63
C ASP A 258 6.29 3.08 -13.87
N LEU A 259 7.30 3.92 -13.66
CA LEU A 259 7.13 5.21 -12.99
C LEU A 259 6.18 6.15 -13.75
N LYS A 260 6.23 6.16 -15.09
CA LYS A 260 5.29 6.95 -15.91
C LYS A 260 3.86 6.43 -15.81
N ILE A 261 3.66 5.11 -15.82
CA ILE A 261 2.34 4.49 -15.65
C ILE A 261 1.82 4.80 -14.25
N THR A 262 2.63 4.60 -13.22
CA THR A 262 2.26 4.86 -11.83
C THR A 262 1.96 6.33 -11.58
N TYR A 263 2.74 7.26 -12.16
CA TYR A 263 2.45 8.69 -12.09
C TYR A 263 1.12 9.07 -12.77
N ARG A 264 0.75 8.36 -13.83
CA ARG A 264 -0.47 8.63 -14.60
C ARG A 264 -1.70 7.88 -14.07
N ASN A 265 -1.51 6.89 -13.20
CA ASN A 265 -2.57 6.05 -12.66
C ASN A 265 -2.76 6.36 -11.16
N PRO A 266 -3.92 6.91 -10.75
CA PRO A 266 -4.17 7.34 -9.38
C PRO A 266 -3.99 6.23 -8.33
N ALA A 267 -4.34 4.99 -8.67
CA ALA A 267 -4.15 3.87 -7.73
C ALA A 267 -2.68 3.43 -7.60
N GLY A 268 -1.87 3.66 -8.64
CA GLY A 268 -0.41 3.52 -8.56
C GLY A 268 0.22 4.57 -7.64
N LEU A 269 -0.28 5.81 -7.68
CA LEU A 269 0.19 6.89 -6.79
C LEU A 269 -0.06 6.58 -5.32
N VAL A 270 -1.17 5.91 -4.98
CA VAL A 270 -1.45 5.48 -3.60
C VAL A 270 -0.37 4.52 -3.09
N GLY A 271 0.17 3.65 -3.94
CA GLY A 271 1.33 2.80 -3.62
C GLY A 271 2.62 3.57 -3.39
N ILE A 272 2.84 4.68 -4.11
CA ILE A 272 3.99 5.58 -3.90
C ILE A 272 3.84 6.38 -2.60
N LEU A 273 2.61 6.81 -2.29
CA LEU A 273 2.32 7.60 -1.10
C LEU A 273 2.46 6.82 0.19
N LEU A 274 2.37 5.48 0.18
CA LEU A 274 2.40 4.67 1.41
C LEU A 274 3.74 4.71 2.16
N PRO A 275 4.92 4.48 1.52
CA PRO A 275 6.21 4.77 2.15
C PRO A 275 6.31 6.20 2.70
N VAL A 276 5.83 7.18 1.92
CA VAL A 276 5.85 8.59 2.31
C VAL A 276 5.00 8.82 3.56
N LEU A 277 3.79 8.24 3.64
CA LEU A 277 2.89 8.25 4.79
C LEU A 277 3.59 7.78 6.06
N ILE A 278 4.21 6.61 6.01
CA ILE A 278 4.92 6.05 7.18
C ILE A 278 6.13 6.92 7.55
N THR A 279 6.86 7.42 6.56
CA THR A 279 8.03 8.26 6.83
C THR A 279 7.67 9.61 7.43
N ILE A 280 6.65 10.30 6.94
CA ILE A 280 6.28 11.64 7.41
C ILE A 280 5.63 11.57 8.79
N SER A 281 4.79 10.57 9.06
CA SER A 281 4.17 10.43 10.38
C SER A 281 5.23 10.27 11.45
N ASN A 282 6.18 9.36 11.24
CA ASN A 282 7.19 9.03 12.25
C ASN A 282 8.41 9.96 12.21
N GLY A 283 8.85 10.39 11.04
CA GLY A 283 10.14 11.06 10.84
C GLY A 283 10.23 12.47 11.39
N ILE A 284 9.10 13.14 11.67
CA ILE A 284 9.09 14.46 12.32
C ILE A 284 9.31 14.33 13.83
N ALA A 285 8.99 13.16 14.41
CA ALA A 285 9.06 12.92 15.85
C ALA A 285 10.43 12.42 16.34
N PHE A 286 11.41 12.24 15.45
CA PHE A 286 12.65 11.52 15.77
C PHE A 286 13.89 12.16 15.12
N LEU A 287 14.68 12.85 15.95
CA LEU A 287 16.03 13.34 15.61
C LEU A 287 17.13 12.35 15.99
N SER A 288 16.82 11.15 16.49
CA SER A 288 17.83 10.15 16.88
C SER A 288 18.11 9.16 15.75
N ALA A 289 19.38 8.80 15.57
CA ALA A 289 19.81 7.85 14.53
C ALA A 289 19.09 6.49 14.59
N ASN A 290 18.80 5.97 15.79
CA ASN A 290 18.11 4.69 15.98
C ASN A 290 16.68 4.73 15.44
N ALA A 291 15.92 5.77 15.80
CA ALA A 291 14.53 5.88 15.38
C ALA A 291 14.41 6.11 13.85
N ILE A 292 15.42 6.74 13.24
CA ILE A 292 15.50 6.88 11.77
C ILE A 292 15.79 5.54 11.12
N ILE A 293 16.58 4.67 11.74
CA ILE A 293 16.81 3.31 11.24
C ILE A 293 15.58 2.42 11.44
N GLU A 294 14.89 2.52 12.57
CA GLU A 294 13.59 1.86 12.77
C GLU A 294 12.59 2.29 11.69
N LEU A 295 12.58 3.59 11.37
CA LEU A 295 11.76 4.13 10.28
C LEU A 295 12.16 3.54 8.92
N ILE A 296 13.45 3.49 8.61
CA ILE A 296 13.97 2.87 7.38
C ILE A 296 13.55 1.41 7.31
N VAL A 297 13.66 0.64 8.40
CA VAL A 297 13.22 -0.77 8.45
C VAL A 297 11.72 -0.89 8.24
N ALA A 298 10.92 -0.08 8.94
CA ALA A 298 9.47 -0.09 8.81
C ALA A 298 9.04 0.16 7.35
N VAL A 299 9.63 1.16 6.70
CA VAL A 299 9.34 1.50 5.30
C VAL A 299 9.84 0.42 4.35
N SER A 300 11.03 -0.14 4.62
CA SER A 300 11.60 -1.21 3.80
C SER A 300 10.84 -2.53 3.91
N SER A 301 10.08 -2.76 4.98
CA SER A 301 9.20 -3.92 5.14
C SER A 301 8.00 -3.91 4.20
N LEU A 302 7.65 -2.75 3.61
CA LEU A 302 6.60 -2.63 2.61
C LEU A 302 6.99 -3.15 1.22
N SER A 303 8.24 -3.58 1.03
CA SER A 303 8.74 -4.01 -0.29
C SER A 303 7.89 -5.07 -0.99
N PRO A 304 7.34 -6.11 -0.31
CA PRO A 304 6.52 -7.10 -1.00
C PRO A 304 5.24 -6.49 -1.56
N ILE A 305 4.62 -5.59 -0.80
CA ILE A 305 3.36 -4.94 -1.16
C ILE A 305 3.58 -4.09 -2.42
N ILE A 306 4.61 -3.25 -2.41
CA ILE A 306 4.92 -2.34 -3.51
C ILE A 306 5.35 -3.10 -4.77
N LEU A 307 6.16 -4.15 -4.61
CA LEU A 307 6.51 -5.06 -5.70
C LEU A 307 5.27 -5.74 -6.30
N GLY A 308 4.31 -6.11 -5.46
CA GLY A 308 3.01 -6.63 -5.87
C GLY A 308 2.20 -5.66 -6.72
N LEU A 309 2.22 -4.37 -6.38
CA LEU A 309 1.53 -3.33 -7.16
C LEU A 309 2.15 -3.16 -8.54
N PHE A 310 3.48 -3.01 -8.61
CA PHE A 310 4.18 -2.81 -9.89
C PHE A 310 4.08 -4.01 -10.83
N THR A 311 3.98 -5.23 -10.28
CA THR A 311 3.79 -6.44 -11.07
C THR A 311 2.37 -6.58 -11.59
N ARG A 312 1.34 -6.28 -10.79
CA ARG A 312 -0.07 -6.42 -11.20
C ARG A 312 -0.62 -5.27 -12.03
N ALA A 313 -0.02 -4.08 -11.95
CA ALA A 313 -0.44 -2.93 -12.75
C ALA A 313 -0.47 -3.22 -14.26
N GLU A 314 0.28 -4.23 -14.72
CA GLU A 314 0.39 -4.60 -16.14
C GLU A 314 -0.43 -5.86 -16.52
N GLY A 315 -1.37 -6.27 -15.66
CA GLY A 315 -2.22 -7.46 -15.84
C GLY A 315 -2.92 -7.56 -17.19
N ARG A 316 -3.39 -6.43 -17.71
CA ARG A 316 -4.17 -6.36 -18.96
C ARG A 316 -3.30 -6.28 -20.22
N ASP A 317 -2.07 -5.78 -20.08
CA ASP A 317 -1.12 -5.57 -21.16
C ASP A 317 -0.06 -6.68 -21.23
N LEU A 318 -0.27 -7.79 -20.52
CA LEU A 318 0.66 -8.93 -20.50
C LEU A 318 0.88 -9.50 -21.91
N ASP A 319 -0.18 -9.54 -22.72
CA ASP A 319 -0.08 -9.97 -24.12
C ASP A 319 0.84 -9.04 -24.93
N PHE A 320 0.85 -7.73 -24.65
CA PHE A 320 1.78 -6.78 -25.25
C PHE A 320 3.20 -6.93 -24.70
N LEU A 321 3.37 -7.15 -23.40
CA LEU A 321 4.68 -7.40 -22.78
C LEU A 321 5.37 -8.62 -23.38
N LEU A 322 4.61 -9.68 -23.71
CA LEU A 322 5.13 -10.87 -24.37
C LEU A 322 5.61 -10.62 -25.81
N THR A 323 5.17 -9.54 -26.46
CA THR A 323 5.67 -9.15 -27.79
C THR A 323 7.00 -8.38 -27.73
N LEU A 324 7.39 -7.90 -26.54
CA LEU A 324 8.62 -7.14 -26.37
C LEU A 324 9.83 -8.09 -26.22
N PRO A 325 11.02 -7.73 -26.73
CA PRO A 325 12.25 -8.52 -26.57
C PRO A 325 12.84 -8.34 -25.16
N VAL A 326 12.08 -8.74 -24.14
CA VAL A 326 12.43 -8.61 -22.71
C VAL A 326 12.46 -9.99 -22.07
N SER A 327 13.59 -10.35 -21.48
CA SER A 327 13.71 -11.60 -20.72
C SER A 327 13.03 -11.50 -19.35
N LYS A 328 12.65 -12.63 -18.77
CA LYS A 328 12.13 -12.67 -17.39
C LYS A 328 13.05 -12.00 -16.37
N LYS A 329 14.37 -12.16 -16.51
CA LYS A 329 15.35 -11.54 -15.61
C LYS A 329 15.33 -10.02 -15.70
N GLU A 330 15.28 -9.47 -16.92
CA GLU A 330 15.18 -8.03 -17.15
C GLU A 330 13.84 -7.48 -16.65
N PHE A 331 12.75 -8.22 -16.87
CA PHE A 331 11.43 -7.87 -16.35
C PHE A 331 11.41 -7.82 -14.82
N MET A 332 11.87 -8.90 -14.17
CA MET A 332 11.97 -8.98 -12.72
C MET A 332 12.85 -7.86 -12.15
N MET A 333 14.03 -7.62 -12.74
CA MET A 333 14.93 -6.56 -12.29
C MET A 333 14.31 -5.18 -12.44
N GLY A 334 13.59 -4.92 -13.54
CA GLY A 334 12.84 -3.68 -13.73
C GLY A 334 11.84 -3.43 -12.60
N LYS A 335 11.08 -4.46 -12.18
CA LYS A 335 10.10 -4.40 -11.08
C LYS A 335 10.74 -4.22 -9.71
N ILE A 336 11.86 -4.90 -9.47
CA ILE A 336 12.63 -4.75 -8.24
C ILE A 336 13.17 -3.32 -8.12
N LEU A 337 13.75 -2.79 -9.20
CA LEU A 337 14.31 -1.44 -9.22
C LEU A 337 13.23 -0.35 -9.08
N SER A 338 12.09 -0.49 -9.76
CA SER A 338 10.99 0.47 -9.63
C SER A 338 10.44 0.51 -8.19
N SER A 339 10.28 -0.66 -7.57
CA SER A 339 9.83 -0.78 -6.18
C SER A 339 10.86 -0.22 -5.20
N ALA A 340 12.14 -0.59 -5.36
CA ALA A 340 13.22 -0.12 -4.49
C ALA A 340 13.39 1.40 -4.56
N LEU A 341 13.25 2.01 -5.73
CA LEU A 341 13.34 3.46 -5.91
C LEU A 341 12.23 4.18 -5.13
N VAL A 342 10.98 3.70 -5.23
CA VAL A 342 9.84 4.29 -4.52
C VAL A 342 10.01 4.24 -2.99
N ILE A 343 10.60 3.16 -2.46
CA ILE A 343 10.80 2.96 -1.01
C ILE A 343 12.04 3.70 -0.49
N SER A 344 13.10 3.75 -1.29
CA SER A 344 14.36 4.38 -0.91
C SER A 344 14.29 5.89 -0.92
N LEU A 345 13.52 6.53 -1.81
CA LEU A 345 13.44 7.99 -1.89
C LEU A 345 13.00 8.65 -0.56
N PRO A 346 11.89 8.22 0.10
CA PRO A 346 11.52 8.77 1.40
C PRO A 346 12.54 8.44 2.49
N SER A 347 13.09 7.23 2.49
CA SER A 347 14.11 6.78 3.44
C SER A 347 15.38 7.63 3.36
N LEU A 348 15.84 7.92 2.14
CA LEU A 348 16.99 8.79 1.85
C LEU A 348 16.76 10.22 2.33
N PHE A 349 15.57 10.77 2.10
CA PHE A 349 15.24 12.13 2.53
C PHE A 349 15.42 12.28 4.05
N PHE A 350 14.88 11.35 4.84
CA PHE A 350 15.05 11.39 6.30
C PHE A 350 16.48 11.09 6.74
N ALA A 351 17.19 10.19 6.06
CA ALA A 351 18.60 9.94 6.33
C ALA A 351 19.47 11.18 6.06
N LEU A 352 19.14 11.98 5.03
CA LEU A 352 19.82 13.25 4.75
C LEU A 352 19.54 14.27 5.85
N VAL A 353 18.27 14.47 6.23
CA VAL A 353 17.88 15.36 7.34
C VAL A 353 18.58 14.96 8.64
N ALA A 354 18.66 13.66 8.93
CA ALA A 354 19.40 13.11 10.06
C ALA A 354 20.87 13.53 10.03
N SER A 355 21.51 13.32 8.88
CA SER A 355 22.94 13.55 8.68
C SER A 355 23.29 15.03 8.84
N PHE A 356 22.42 15.94 8.37
CA PHE A 356 22.56 17.38 8.60
C PHE A 356 22.37 17.79 10.06
N SER A 357 21.64 16.99 10.84
CA SER A 357 21.41 17.22 12.28
C SER A 357 22.54 16.67 13.17
N GLY A 358 23.65 16.22 12.59
CA GLY A 358 24.81 15.67 13.32
C GLY A 358 24.68 14.18 13.66
N ASN A 359 23.69 13.46 13.12
CA ASN A 359 23.59 12.01 13.30
C ASN A 359 24.62 11.25 12.44
N ASN A 360 24.78 9.97 12.76
CA ASN A 360 25.77 9.09 12.14
C ASN A 360 25.60 8.98 10.62
N LEU A 361 26.65 9.31 9.86
CA LEU A 361 26.71 9.20 8.38
C LEU A 361 26.40 7.80 7.84
N PHE A 362 26.58 6.74 8.65
CA PHE A 362 26.24 5.37 8.27
C PHE A 362 24.72 5.14 8.06
N VAL A 363 23.85 6.06 8.48
CA VAL A 363 22.41 5.99 8.19
C VAL A 363 22.12 6.14 6.69
N LEU A 364 22.92 6.93 5.96
CA LEU A 364 22.75 7.12 4.51
C LEU A 364 22.87 5.82 3.70
N PRO A 365 23.96 5.04 3.80
CA PRO A 365 24.04 3.77 3.07
C PRO A 365 22.97 2.77 3.53
N ILE A 366 22.59 2.76 4.81
CA ILE A 366 21.50 1.91 5.32
C ILE A 366 20.17 2.25 4.63
N SER A 367 19.86 3.54 4.45
CA SER A 367 18.63 4.01 3.81
C SER A 367 18.47 3.57 2.35
N LEU A 368 19.56 3.20 1.69
CA LEU A 368 19.56 2.62 0.34
C LEU A 368 19.56 1.09 0.38
N LEU A 369 20.48 0.51 1.16
CA LEU A 369 20.73 -0.93 1.17
C LEU A 369 19.52 -1.72 1.69
N PHE A 370 18.84 -1.23 2.73
CA PHE A 370 17.72 -1.95 3.34
C PHE A 370 16.52 -2.08 2.38
N PRO A 371 16.02 -1.00 1.74
CA PRO A 371 14.99 -1.11 0.72
C PRO A 371 15.37 -2.01 -0.45
N ILE A 372 16.61 -1.88 -0.95
CA ILE A 372 17.09 -2.66 -2.10
C ILE A 372 17.17 -4.15 -1.75
N ASN A 373 17.76 -4.51 -0.62
CA ASN A 373 17.86 -5.90 -0.17
C ASN A 373 16.49 -6.53 0.04
N SER A 374 15.56 -5.79 0.64
CA SER A 374 14.18 -6.23 0.82
C SER A 374 13.50 -6.50 -0.53
N CYS A 375 13.64 -5.60 -1.50
CA CYS A 375 13.07 -5.77 -2.84
C CYS A 375 13.73 -6.92 -3.62
N LEU A 376 15.05 -7.07 -3.55
CA LEU A 376 15.78 -8.17 -4.17
C LEU A 376 15.34 -9.52 -3.60
N PHE A 377 15.26 -9.60 -2.27
CA PHE A 377 14.82 -10.82 -1.60
C PHE A 377 13.37 -11.17 -1.93
N ALA A 378 12.46 -10.19 -1.85
CA ALA A 378 11.06 -10.37 -2.21
C ALA A 378 10.91 -10.77 -3.69
N GLY A 379 11.66 -10.13 -4.60
CA GLY A 379 11.66 -10.44 -6.01
C GLY A 379 12.19 -11.84 -6.33
N ALA A 380 13.28 -12.26 -5.69
CA ALA A 380 13.84 -13.60 -5.86
C ALA A 380 12.85 -14.70 -5.47
N LEU A 381 12.03 -14.47 -4.45
CA LEU A 381 10.98 -15.40 -4.02
C LEU A 381 9.74 -15.32 -4.91
N LEU A 382 9.28 -14.10 -5.24
CA LEU A 382 8.04 -13.88 -5.97
C LEU A 382 8.13 -14.39 -7.43
N PHE A 383 9.28 -14.26 -8.08
CA PHE A 383 9.50 -14.66 -9.47
C PHE A 383 10.05 -16.09 -9.64
N ARG A 384 10.00 -16.90 -8.58
CA ARG A 384 10.42 -18.31 -8.61
C ARG A 384 9.36 -19.21 -9.27
N TYR A 385 9.20 -19.07 -10.57
CA TYR A 385 8.37 -19.94 -11.42
C TYR A 385 9.18 -20.53 -12.58
N PRO A 386 8.81 -21.71 -13.13
CA PRO A 386 9.63 -22.43 -14.10
C PRO A 386 9.68 -21.83 -15.50
N SER A 387 8.76 -20.93 -15.87
CA SER A 387 8.78 -20.25 -17.17
C SER A 387 9.91 -19.20 -17.26
N ASN A 388 10.52 -19.11 -18.45
CA ASN A 388 11.49 -18.07 -18.82
C ASN A 388 10.83 -16.82 -19.45
N GLU A 389 9.53 -16.87 -19.70
CA GLU A 389 8.77 -15.74 -20.22
C GLU A 389 8.44 -14.75 -19.09
N PRO A 390 8.37 -13.44 -19.38
CA PRO A 390 7.90 -12.45 -18.43
C PRO A 390 6.43 -12.73 -18.10
N GLY A 391 6.19 -13.18 -16.88
CA GLY A 391 4.86 -13.47 -16.35
C GLY A 391 4.57 -12.68 -15.07
N ILE A 392 3.29 -12.44 -14.82
CA ILE A 392 2.84 -11.87 -13.55
C ILE A 392 2.78 -13.00 -12.52
N PRO A 393 3.59 -12.93 -11.46
CA PRO A 393 3.58 -13.94 -10.43
C PRO A 393 2.24 -13.93 -9.70
N SER A 394 1.73 -15.11 -9.34
CA SER A 394 0.50 -15.24 -8.58
C SER A 394 0.74 -14.80 -7.14
N MET A 395 0.53 -13.51 -6.88
CA MET A 395 0.70 -12.96 -5.54
C MET A 395 -0.63 -13.08 -4.78
N GLY A 396 -0.99 -14.30 -4.39
CA GLY A 396 -2.07 -14.50 -3.42
C GLY A 396 -1.66 -13.96 -2.04
N LEU A 397 -2.63 -13.76 -1.16
CA LEU A 397 -2.38 -13.27 0.20
C LEU A 397 -1.45 -14.17 1.01
N LYS A 398 -1.46 -15.49 0.76
CA LYS A 398 -0.46 -16.43 1.33
C LYS A 398 0.97 -16.10 0.93
N MET A 399 1.20 -15.80 -0.36
CA MET A 399 2.53 -15.43 -0.82
C MET A 399 2.91 -14.05 -0.31
N GLY A 400 1.96 -13.11 -0.25
CA GLY A 400 2.16 -11.80 0.35
C GLY A 400 2.57 -11.86 1.83
N SER A 401 1.89 -12.67 2.64
CA SER A 401 2.22 -12.83 4.07
C SER A 401 3.56 -13.55 4.28
N ILE A 402 3.86 -14.59 3.49
CA ILE A 402 5.18 -15.25 3.52
C ILE A 402 6.28 -14.26 3.15
N LEU A 403 6.09 -13.46 2.11
CA LEU A 403 7.06 -12.45 1.71
C LEU A 403 7.27 -11.41 2.81
N LEU A 404 6.19 -10.92 3.43
CA LEU A 404 6.28 -9.95 4.52
C LEU A 404 7.02 -10.53 5.73
N ALA A 405 6.63 -11.72 6.20
CA ALA A 405 7.30 -12.41 7.32
C ALA A 405 8.78 -12.67 7.04
N THR A 406 9.12 -13.10 5.83
CA THR A 406 10.52 -13.38 5.46
C THR A 406 11.35 -12.10 5.27
N THR A 407 10.74 -10.98 4.84
CA THR A 407 11.42 -9.68 4.83
C THR A 407 11.67 -9.14 6.24
N LEU A 408 10.75 -9.33 7.19
CA LEU A 408 10.97 -8.99 8.60
C LEU A 408 12.11 -9.83 9.19
N PHE A 409 12.14 -11.13 8.89
CA PHE A 409 13.25 -12.00 9.29
C PHE A 409 14.59 -11.55 8.69
N LEU A 410 14.61 -11.10 7.43
CA LEU A 410 15.81 -10.53 6.80
C LEU A 410 16.32 -9.32 7.59
N PHE A 411 15.45 -8.42 8.04
CA PHE A 411 15.86 -7.27 8.86
C PHE A 411 16.33 -7.66 10.25
N ALA A 412 15.73 -8.67 10.88
CA ALA A 412 16.22 -9.20 12.15
C ALA A 412 17.68 -9.68 12.04
N LEU A 413 18.07 -10.23 10.88
CA LEU A 413 19.45 -10.63 10.59
C LEU A 413 20.35 -9.46 10.14
N SER A 414 19.81 -8.51 9.39
CA SER A 414 20.59 -7.45 8.72
C SER A 414 20.70 -6.13 9.48
N ALA A 415 20.00 -5.99 10.62
CA ALA A 415 20.00 -4.77 11.42
C ALA A 415 20.64 -4.93 12.82
N PRO A 416 21.94 -5.30 12.94
CA PRO A 416 22.69 -5.15 14.18
C PRO A 416 22.60 -3.75 14.80
N SER A 417 22.34 -2.72 13.99
CA SER A 417 22.14 -1.34 14.43
C SER A 417 20.95 -1.18 15.36
N ILE A 418 19.91 -2.01 15.21
CA ILE A 418 18.71 -1.96 16.06
C ILE A 418 18.98 -2.62 17.41
N PHE A 419 19.75 -3.72 17.43
CA PHE A 419 19.94 -4.52 18.66
C PHE A 419 21.24 -4.20 19.42
N LEU A 420 22.29 -3.80 18.71
CA LEU A 420 23.65 -3.63 19.24
C LEU A 420 24.19 -2.20 19.02
N MET A 421 23.41 -1.31 18.38
CA MET A 421 23.83 0.06 18.02
C MET A 421 25.13 0.15 17.20
N ARG A 422 25.42 -0.91 16.43
CA ARG A 422 26.58 -0.98 15.52
C ARG A 422 26.16 -0.73 14.07
N TYR A 423 26.21 0.54 13.67
CA TYR A 423 25.82 0.98 12.33
C TYR A 423 26.78 0.50 11.23
N ASP A 424 28.08 0.49 11.53
CA ASP A 424 29.16 -0.06 10.71
C ASP A 424 28.91 -1.54 10.34
N ALA A 425 28.59 -2.36 11.35
CA ALA A 425 28.28 -3.77 11.16
C ALA A 425 27.04 -3.97 10.27
N SER A 426 26.04 -3.10 10.42
CA SER A 426 24.79 -3.17 9.64
C SER A 426 24.99 -2.84 8.17
N VAL A 427 25.84 -1.86 7.87
CA VAL A 427 26.26 -1.53 6.50
C VAL A 427 27.02 -2.71 5.90
N LEU A 428 27.96 -3.30 6.64
CA LEU A 428 28.75 -4.44 6.15
C LEU A 428 27.86 -5.65 5.84
N VAL A 429 27.04 -6.08 6.80
CA VAL A 429 26.12 -7.22 6.62
C VAL A 429 25.17 -6.97 5.46
N SER A 430 24.61 -5.76 5.35
CA SER A 430 23.69 -5.41 4.27
C SER A 430 24.37 -5.33 2.90
N SER A 431 25.63 -4.91 2.84
CA SER A 431 26.42 -4.88 1.59
C SER A 431 26.73 -6.31 1.11
N VAL A 432 27.06 -7.22 2.04
CA VAL A 432 27.26 -8.64 1.74
C VAL A 432 25.96 -9.29 1.26
N LEU A 433 24.84 -9.04 1.94
CA LEU A 433 23.52 -9.52 1.52
C LEU A 433 23.14 -8.99 0.14
N PHE A 434 23.39 -7.71 -0.14
CA PHE A 434 23.18 -7.12 -1.45
C PHE A 434 23.96 -7.86 -2.53
N ALA A 435 25.26 -8.08 -2.32
CA ALA A 435 26.11 -8.78 -3.28
C ALA A 435 25.60 -10.21 -3.57
N ILE A 436 25.24 -10.96 -2.52
CA ILE A 436 24.71 -12.33 -2.65
C ILE A 436 23.38 -12.34 -3.42
N LEU A 437 22.43 -11.48 -3.03
CA LEU A 437 21.10 -11.45 -3.64
C LEU A 437 21.15 -10.97 -5.08
N TYR A 438 21.95 -9.94 -5.36
CA TYR A 438 22.15 -9.43 -6.71
C TYR A 438 22.80 -10.48 -7.62
N HIS A 439 23.83 -11.18 -7.12
CA HIS A 439 24.46 -12.26 -7.88
C HIS A 439 23.47 -13.40 -8.16
N LYS A 440 22.68 -13.83 -7.17
CA LYS A 440 21.68 -14.89 -7.32
C LYS A 440 20.57 -14.55 -8.31
N ILE A 441 20.19 -13.28 -8.42
CA ILE A 441 19.18 -12.82 -9.38
C ILE A 441 19.76 -12.74 -10.80
N ARG A 442 21.06 -12.43 -10.92
CA ARG A 442 21.75 -12.32 -12.21
C ARG A 442 22.11 -13.70 -12.79
N ALA A 443 22.60 -14.61 -11.94
CA ALA A 443 22.81 -16.03 -12.26
C ALA A 443 21.52 -16.69 -12.76
#